data_AF-A0A8H5DFR5-F1
#
_entry.id   AF-A0A8H5DFR5-F1
#
_cell.length_a   1.000
_cell.length_b   1.000
_cell.length_c   1.000
_cell.angle_alpha   90.00
_cell.angle_beta   90.00
_cell.angle_gamma   90.00
#
_symmetry.space_group_name_H-M   'P 1'
#
loop_
_entity.id
_entity.type
_entity.pdbx_description
1 polymer ?
#
loop_
_entity_poly.entity_id
_entity_poly.type
_entity_poly.pdbx_seq_one_letter_code
_entity_poly.pdbx_strand_id
1 'polypeptide(L)'
;MEAHISFTDPSTNTSTSESTQSDSPILFAPTSYSGPILLGAFLGYVALCSLVRFSRLNSTRSRLGFSDRKSLGRMTNQDAFEIVNTIAQLEFPLFYDLAVRLALFQTYAVKNIASVLYGGSDLNSREKAPKRYADTEVVYVCFANFPPTSTELRKAVARTNFLHAPYIKSGKIQQEDLLYVLCRSMAEPIRFLSQYEYRELSDIEVAAFGTLWKYIGDMMEIDYKTVLQKDEWADGVEFAEDVTRFGDEYEDRNLRPHQKVYDLGHILMDLLLQSHPKIASPVAYPAVCVLMGPRLRRAFGFPEPGLAITALTYTLLLIRKFVVRHLCLPRVARAEYISKPDQQTGRINSYHYMKEPFYVPCTFWQRWNPIACITRLSGGLLPGDGGARMKSEGFLFEDLGPEKFVGKGIEETRAFEEVVKTRAFGGCPYKPGKA
;
A
#
# COMPACT_ATOMS: atom_id res chain seq x y z
N MET A 1 89.09 -0.72 47.31
CA MET A 1 89.19 -0.47 45.86
C MET A 1 88.41 0.79 45.59
N GLU A 2 89.04 1.94 45.82
CA GLU A 2 89.80 2.71 44.80
C GLU A 2 88.82 3.41 43.85
N ALA A 3 88.58 4.72 44.01
CA ALA A 3 89.35 5.80 43.38
C ALA A 3 89.23 5.74 41.84
N HIS A 4 88.65 6.73 41.16
CA HIS A 4 89.34 7.98 40.85
C HIS A 4 88.40 9.11 40.37
N ILE A 5 88.89 10.32 40.64
CA ILE A 5 88.42 11.66 40.32
C ILE A 5 89.04 12.14 38.97
N SER A 6 88.46 13.21 38.39
CA SER A 6 89.09 14.28 37.58
C SER A 6 89.03 14.24 36.04
N PHE A 7 88.90 15.33 35.28
CA PHE A 7 88.55 16.77 35.48
C PHE A 7 88.50 17.45 34.07
N THR A 8 87.75 18.56 33.92
CA THR A 8 87.93 19.76 33.04
C THR A 8 88.02 19.72 31.49
N ASP A 9 87.02 20.35 30.82
CA ASP A 9 86.98 21.64 30.04
C ASP A 9 88.25 22.18 29.31
N PRO A 10 88.18 23.21 28.41
CA PRO A 10 87.17 23.68 27.43
C PRO A 10 87.83 24.16 26.08
N SER A 11 87.10 24.97 25.28
CA SER A 11 87.57 25.92 24.22
C SER A 11 87.74 25.34 22.80
N THR A 12 87.49 26.02 21.67
CA THR A 12 86.99 27.36 21.31
C THR A 12 86.80 27.38 19.78
N ASN A 13 85.81 28.14 19.28
CA ASN A 13 85.85 29.08 18.13
C ASN A 13 84.47 29.15 17.43
N THR A 14 83.76 30.29 17.50
CA THR A 14 83.78 31.42 16.52
C THR A 14 83.72 30.94 15.07
N SER A 15 82.94 31.51 14.16
CA SER A 15 81.89 32.53 14.13
C SER A 15 81.47 32.60 12.65
N THR A 16 80.22 33.00 12.41
CA THR A 16 79.75 33.72 11.20
C THR A 16 79.95 33.09 9.81
N SER A 17 78.84 32.79 9.13
CA SER A 17 78.32 33.68 8.08
C SER A 17 77.06 33.10 7.45
N GLU A 18 76.07 33.98 7.28
CA GLU A 18 74.78 33.76 6.63
C GLU A 18 74.90 33.14 5.23
N SER A 19 74.04 32.17 4.94
CA SER A 19 73.55 31.93 3.58
C SER A 19 72.07 31.56 3.63
N THR A 20 71.25 32.56 3.33
CA THR A 20 69.90 32.50 2.74
C THR A 20 69.16 31.16 2.81
N GLN A 21 68.22 31.06 3.76
CA GLN A 21 67.04 30.21 3.67
C GLN A 21 66.31 30.48 2.33
N SER A 22 66.28 29.48 1.45
CA SER A 22 65.23 29.35 0.45
C SER A 22 64.15 28.40 1.00
N ASP A 23 63.40 28.89 1.99
CA ASP A 23 62.13 28.25 2.37
C ASP A 23 61.15 28.47 1.22
N SER A 24 61.17 27.56 0.26
CA SER A 24 60.08 27.39 -0.69
C SER A 24 58.85 26.98 0.11
N PRO A 25 57.74 27.73 0.11
CA PRO A 25 56.50 27.19 0.64
C PRO A 25 56.11 26.07 -0.33
N ILE A 26 56.23 24.82 0.11
CA ILE A 26 55.47 23.72 -0.50
C ILE A 26 54.01 24.06 -0.18
N LEU A 27 53.44 24.90 -1.03
CA LEU A 27 52.03 25.19 -1.10
C LEU A 27 51.38 23.88 -1.55
N PHE A 28 51.00 23.02 -0.59
CA PHE A 28 50.01 21.99 -0.85
C PHE A 28 48.71 22.73 -1.19
N ALA A 29 48.55 23.11 -2.46
CA ALA A 29 47.27 23.51 -2.99
C ALA A 29 46.49 22.21 -3.25
N PRO A 30 45.44 21.87 -2.48
CA PRO A 30 44.54 20.83 -2.91
C PRO A 30 43.62 21.47 -3.95
N THR A 31 44.08 21.68 -5.18
CA THR A 31 43.16 21.93 -6.30
C THR A 31 42.52 20.61 -6.68
N SER A 32 41.75 20.05 -5.75
CA SER A 32 40.95 18.87 -6.00
C SER A 32 39.72 19.32 -6.79
N TYR A 33 39.87 19.37 -8.12
CA TYR A 33 38.76 19.61 -9.06
C TYR A 33 37.59 18.63 -8.87
N SER A 34 37.80 17.55 -8.12
CA SER A 34 36.77 16.56 -7.77
C SER A 34 35.58 17.15 -7.01
N GLY A 35 35.77 18.12 -6.11
CA GLY A 35 34.68 18.70 -5.32
C GLY A 35 33.62 19.40 -6.17
N PRO A 36 34.00 20.39 -7.00
CA PRO A 36 33.10 21.05 -7.92
C PRO A 36 32.45 20.10 -8.95
N ILE A 37 33.20 19.11 -9.46
CA ILE A 37 32.68 18.11 -10.41
C ILE A 37 31.59 17.25 -9.76
N LEU A 38 31.84 16.74 -8.54
CA LEU A 38 30.86 15.94 -7.80
C LEU A 38 29.60 16.76 -7.46
N LEU A 39 29.77 18.02 -7.07
CA LEU A 39 28.65 18.92 -6.82
C LEU A 39 27.84 19.18 -8.10
N GLY A 40 28.51 19.45 -9.22
CA GLY A 40 27.87 19.63 -10.52
C GLY A 40 27.09 18.40 -10.98
N ALA A 41 27.67 17.21 -10.82
CA ALA A 41 27.02 15.94 -11.12
C ALA A 41 25.78 15.69 -10.23
N PHE A 42 25.89 15.98 -8.93
CA PHE A 42 24.79 15.87 -7.98
C PHE A 42 23.64 16.84 -8.33
N LEU A 43 23.95 18.12 -8.58
CA LEU A 43 22.94 19.11 -8.97
C LEU A 43 22.28 18.75 -10.32
N GLY A 44 23.07 18.27 -11.29
CA GLY A 44 22.56 17.77 -12.56
C GLY A 44 21.62 16.57 -12.38
N TYR A 45 21.95 15.64 -11.49
CA TYR A 45 21.09 14.51 -11.15
C TYR A 45 19.78 14.94 -10.48
N VAL A 46 19.83 15.87 -9.53
CA VAL A 46 18.63 16.42 -8.87
C VAL A 46 17.75 17.15 -9.89
N ALA A 47 18.34 17.93 -10.79
CA ALA A 47 17.61 18.59 -11.87
C ALA A 47 16.93 17.57 -12.79
N LEU A 48 17.64 16.52 -13.20
CA LEU A 48 17.07 15.41 -13.98
C LEU A 48 15.88 14.78 -13.25
N CYS A 49 16.06 14.40 -11.97
CA CYS A 49 14.99 13.82 -11.15
C CYS A 49 13.76 14.71 -11.11
N SER A 50 13.94 16.04 -10.95
CA SER A 50 12.85 17.00 -10.92
C SER A 50 12.15 17.13 -12.27
N LEU A 51 12.90 17.19 -13.38
CA LEU A 51 12.35 17.30 -14.74
C LEU A 51 11.47 16.10 -15.10
N VAL A 52 11.91 14.88 -14.76
CA VAL A 52 11.16 13.67 -15.11
C VAL A 52 10.11 13.25 -14.08
N ARG A 53 10.13 13.81 -12.85
CA ARG A 53 9.25 13.37 -11.74
C ARG A 53 7.76 13.39 -12.08
N PHE A 54 7.31 14.40 -12.83
CA PHE A 54 5.89 14.58 -13.18
C PHE A 54 5.57 14.20 -14.63
N SER A 55 6.51 13.62 -15.37
CA SER A 55 6.31 13.28 -16.78
C SER A 55 5.08 12.39 -16.99
N ARG A 56 4.88 11.40 -16.11
CA ARG A 56 3.75 10.48 -16.17
C ARG A 56 2.42 11.17 -15.89
N LEU A 57 2.33 11.97 -14.83
CA LEU A 57 1.12 12.73 -14.51
C LEU A 57 0.76 13.69 -15.65
N ASN A 58 1.74 14.41 -16.18
CA ASN A 58 1.55 15.34 -17.30
C ASN A 58 1.12 14.60 -18.57
N SER A 59 1.70 13.43 -18.86
CA SER A 59 1.31 12.58 -19.99
C SER A 59 -0.12 12.06 -19.86
N THR A 60 -0.54 11.62 -18.67
CA THR A 60 -1.93 11.21 -18.41
C THR A 60 -2.90 12.37 -18.61
N ARG A 61 -2.57 13.56 -18.08
CA ARG A 61 -3.38 14.78 -18.25
C ARG A 61 -3.54 15.16 -19.72
N SER A 62 -2.44 15.17 -20.48
CA SER A 62 -2.47 15.54 -21.89
C SER A 62 -3.20 14.51 -22.75
N ARG A 63 -3.07 13.20 -22.43
CA ARG A 63 -3.69 12.12 -23.20
C ARG A 63 -5.21 12.05 -23.00
N LEU A 64 -5.69 12.20 -21.76
CA LEU A 64 -7.12 12.04 -21.44
C LEU A 64 -7.93 13.33 -21.60
N GLY A 65 -7.26 14.49 -21.60
CA GLY A 65 -7.87 15.78 -21.91
C GLY A 65 -8.86 16.30 -20.86
N PHE A 66 -8.74 15.87 -19.60
CA PHE A 66 -9.55 16.41 -18.51
C PHE A 66 -9.00 17.77 -18.08
N SER A 67 -9.52 18.85 -18.66
CA SER A 67 -9.05 20.22 -18.45
C SER A 67 -9.62 20.91 -17.21
N ASP A 68 -10.82 20.51 -16.80
CA ASP A 68 -11.56 21.14 -15.71
C ASP A 68 -12.47 20.13 -14.99
N ARG A 69 -13.12 20.58 -13.91
CA ARG A 69 -14.01 19.74 -13.11
C ARG A 69 -15.17 19.15 -13.92
N LYS A 70 -15.81 19.94 -14.81
CA LYS A 70 -16.93 19.48 -15.64
C LYS A 70 -16.51 18.35 -16.57
N SER A 71 -15.28 18.41 -17.08
CA SER A 71 -14.72 17.37 -17.93
C SER A 71 -14.56 16.03 -17.21
N LEU A 72 -14.46 15.98 -15.87
CA LEU A 72 -14.37 14.72 -15.12
C LEU A 72 -15.67 13.90 -15.20
N GLY A 73 -16.81 14.52 -15.48
CA GLY A 73 -18.09 13.84 -15.67
C GLY A 73 -18.16 12.97 -16.94
N ARG A 74 -17.15 13.01 -17.82
CA ARG A 74 -17.02 12.09 -18.97
C ARG A 74 -16.00 10.97 -18.72
N MET A 75 -15.43 10.87 -17.51
CA MET A 75 -14.47 9.83 -17.17
C MET A 75 -15.10 8.46 -17.27
N THR A 76 -14.49 7.60 -18.10
CA THR A 76 -14.97 6.24 -18.27
C THR A 76 -14.42 5.31 -17.19
N ASN A 77 -15.07 4.17 -16.97
CA ASN A 77 -14.52 3.12 -16.10
C ASN A 77 -13.14 2.63 -16.60
N GLN A 78 -12.92 2.66 -17.92
CA GLN A 78 -11.62 2.32 -18.51
C GLN A 78 -10.55 3.37 -18.16
N ASP A 79 -10.86 4.66 -18.26
CA ASP A 79 -9.94 5.73 -17.85
C ASP A 79 -9.59 5.64 -16.37
N ALA A 80 -10.61 5.43 -15.52
CA ALA A 80 -10.46 5.28 -14.09
C ALA A 80 -9.54 4.11 -13.73
N PHE A 81 -9.76 2.95 -14.36
CA PHE A 81 -8.90 1.77 -14.23
C PHE A 81 -7.45 2.08 -14.63
N GLU A 82 -7.21 2.69 -15.78
CA GLU A 82 -5.85 3.00 -16.24
C GLU A 82 -5.10 3.94 -15.29
N ILE A 83 -5.79 4.96 -14.75
CA ILE A 83 -5.24 5.91 -13.80
C ILE A 83 -4.90 5.22 -12.48
N VAL A 84 -5.86 4.52 -11.87
CA VAL A 84 -5.64 3.85 -10.57
C VAL A 84 -4.61 2.73 -10.70
N ASN A 85 -4.62 1.96 -11.79
CA ASN A 85 -3.62 0.93 -12.04
C ASN A 85 -2.20 1.53 -12.20
N THR A 86 -2.09 2.69 -12.86
CA THR A 86 -0.82 3.43 -12.95
C THR A 86 -0.36 3.93 -11.59
N ILE A 87 -1.27 4.42 -10.76
CA ILE A 87 -0.97 4.81 -9.37
C ILE A 87 -0.44 3.62 -8.58
N ALA A 88 -1.17 2.50 -8.61
CA ALA A 88 -0.89 1.31 -7.82
C ALA A 88 0.37 0.56 -8.29
N GLN A 89 0.78 0.66 -9.55
CA GLN A 89 1.90 -0.12 -10.07
C GLN A 89 3.17 0.69 -10.40
N LEU A 90 3.04 2.01 -10.64
CA LEU A 90 4.15 2.83 -11.11
C LEU A 90 4.45 4.04 -10.21
N GLU A 91 3.42 4.81 -9.82
CA GLU A 91 3.61 6.02 -9.01
C GLU A 91 3.88 5.65 -7.55
N PHE A 92 2.94 4.98 -6.89
CA PHE A 92 2.90 4.80 -5.43
C PHE A 92 2.70 3.35 -4.95
N PRO A 93 3.30 2.31 -5.55
CA PRO A 93 2.97 0.91 -5.26
C PRO A 93 3.06 0.55 -3.77
N LEU A 94 4.13 0.95 -3.10
CA LEU A 94 4.34 0.63 -1.68
C LEU A 94 3.29 1.27 -0.77
N PHE A 95 2.96 2.55 -0.96
CA PHE A 95 2.02 3.25 -0.08
C PHE A 95 0.57 3.06 -0.50
N TYR A 96 0.31 2.72 -1.76
CA TYR A 96 -1.01 2.24 -2.18
C TYR A 96 -1.34 0.92 -1.48
N ASP A 97 -0.43 -0.06 -1.52
CA ASP A 97 -0.58 -1.33 -0.79
C ASP A 97 -0.78 -1.06 0.71
N LEU A 98 0.12 -0.29 1.35
CA LEU A 98 -0.01 0.03 2.77
C LEU A 98 -1.33 0.73 3.13
N ALA A 99 -1.81 1.65 2.30
CA ALA A 99 -3.08 2.35 2.52
C ALA A 99 -4.28 1.40 2.42
N VAL A 100 -4.28 0.48 1.45
CA VAL A 100 -5.34 -0.55 1.33
C VAL A 100 -5.33 -1.47 2.55
N ARG A 101 -4.16 -1.88 3.06
CA ARG A 101 -4.07 -2.69 4.28
C ARG A 101 -4.60 -1.93 5.50
N LEU A 102 -4.29 -0.65 5.62
CA LEU A 102 -4.83 0.20 6.67
C LEU A 102 -6.35 0.37 6.54
N ALA A 103 -6.87 0.51 5.32
CA ALA A 103 -8.31 0.55 5.03
C ALA A 103 -9.01 -0.72 5.53
N LEU A 104 -8.45 -1.90 5.24
CA LEU A 104 -8.97 -3.17 5.74
C LEU A 104 -9.01 -3.19 7.28
N PHE A 105 -7.94 -2.78 7.95
CA PHE A 105 -7.92 -2.73 9.42
C PHE A 105 -8.93 -1.74 10.00
N GLN A 106 -9.16 -0.60 9.35
CA GLN A 106 -10.20 0.35 9.76
C GLN A 106 -11.58 -0.32 9.78
N THR A 107 -11.91 -1.11 8.76
CA THR A 107 -13.20 -1.82 8.71
C THR A 107 -13.37 -2.82 9.85
N TYR A 108 -12.28 -3.40 10.34
CA TYR A 108 -12.29 -4.38 11.43
C TYR A 108 -12.52 -3.74 12.81
N ALA A 109 -12.45 -2.41 12.90
CA ALA A 109 -12.75 -1.66 14.12
C ALA A 109 -14.22 -1.21 14.24
N VAL A 110 -15.05 -1.56 13.26
CA VAL A 110 -16.50 -1.31 13.29
C VAL A 110 -17.21 -2.48 13.96
N LYS A 111 -18.05 -2.18 14.97
CA LYS A 111 -18.69 -3.20 15.82
C LYS A 111 -19.43 -4.30 15.04
N ASN A 112 -20.24 -3.93 14.05
CA ASN A 112 -21.02 -4.90 13.29
C ASN A 112 -20.11 -5.77 12.40
N ILE A 113 -19.22 -5.14 11.64
CA ILE A 113 -18.23 -5.83 10.79
C ILE A 113 -17.36 -6.78 11.63
N ALA A 114 -16.80 -6.31 12.75
CA ALA A 114 -16.02 -7.14 13.67
C ALA A 114 -16.83 -8.33 14.21
N SER A 115 -18.13 -8.16 14.44
CA SER A 115 -19.00 -9.25 14.90
C SER A 115 -19.19 -10.32 13.84
N VAL A 116 -19.30 -9.95 12.56
CA VAL A 116 -19.36 -10.88 11.43
C VAL A 116 -18.02 -11.60 11.27
N LEU A 117 -16.91 -10.86 11.27
CA LEU A 117 -15.59 -11.42 11.07
C LEU A 117 -15.19 -12.36 12.22
N TYR A 118 -15.40 -11.94 13.47
CA TYR A 118 -15.06 -12.75 14.62
C TYR A 118 -15.97 -13.98 14.77
N GLY A 119 -17.26 -13.85 14.44
CA GLY A 119 -18.25 -14.92 14.62
C GLY A 119 -18.39 -15.89 13.45
N GLY A 120 -18.04 -15.48 12.23
CA GLY A 120 -18.32 -16.23 11.01
C GLY A 120 -17.14 -16.46 10.07
N SER A 121 -16.00 -15.82 10.33
CA SER A 121 -14.82 -15.91 9.46
C SER A 121 -13.63 -16.57 10.13
N ASP A 122 -12.67 -17.00 9.32
CA ASP A 122 -11.39 -17.56 9.73
C ASP A 122 -10.41 -16.52 10.33
N LEU A 123 -10.76 -15.22 10.36
CA LEU A 123 -9.92 -14.17 10.97
C LEU A 123 -9.86 -14.25 12.50
N ASN A 124 -10.77 -14.98 13.16
CA ASN A 124 -10.77 -15.12 14.61
C ASN A 124 -9.71 -16.12 15.14
N SER A 125 -8.98 -16.77 14.24
CA SER A 125 -7.95 -17.76 14.57
C SER A 125 -6.59 -17.29 14.06
N ARG A 126 -5.56 -17.31 14.93
CA ARG A 126 -4.18 -17.00 14.55
C ARG A 126 -3.62 -17.93 13.47
N GLU A 127 -4.12 -19.15 13.41
CA GLU A 127 -3.71 -20.17 12.43
C GLU A 127 -4.35 -19.92 11.06
N LYS A 128 -5.64 -19.54 11.03
CA LYS A 128 -6.39 -19.39 9.77
C LYS A 128 -6.42 -17.96 9.23
N ALA A 129 -6.15 -16.96 10.07
CA ALA A 129 -6.09 -15.56 9.70
C ALA A 129 -5.13 -15.24 8.54
N PRO A 130 -3.93 -15.86 8.42
CA PRO A 130 -3.03 -15.61 7.30
C PRO A 130 -3.66 -15.93 5.94
N LYS A 131 -4.29 -17.11 5.81
CA LYS A 131 -5.01 -17.48 4.58
C LYS A 131 -6.18 -16.54 4.33
N ARG A 132 -7.01 -16.31 5.35
CA ARG A 132 -8.20 -15.47 5.20
C ARG A 132 -7.84 -14.03 4.80
N TYR A 133 -6.72 -13.52 5.30
CA TYR A 133 -6.18 -12.24 4.88
C TYR A 133 -5.70 -12.28 3.43
N ALA A 134 -4.91 -13.29 3.04
CA ALA A 134 -4.45 -13.46 1.66
C ALA A 134 -5.62 -13.52 0.66
N ASP A 135 -6.71 -14.21 1.02
CA ASP A 135 -7.94 -14.26 0.22
C ASP A 135 -8.55 -12.86 0.01
N THR A 136 -8.56 -12.01 1.05
CA THR A 136 -9.01 -10.60 0.88
C THR A 136 -8.04 -9.82 0.00
N GLU A 137 -6.74 -9.95 0.24
CA GLU A 137 -5.70 -9.20 -0.47
C GLU A 137 -5.77 -9.45 -1.98
N VAL A 138 -5.86 -10.71 -2.41
CA VAL A 138 -5.94 -11.04 -3.85
C VAL A 138 -7.22 -10.50 -4.50
N VAL A 139 -8.35 -10.48 -3.80
CA VAL A 139 -9.60 -9.86 -4.30
C VAL A 139 -9.43 -8.36 -4.52
N TYR A 140 -8.82 -7.66 -3.57
CA TYR A 140 -8.55 -6.22 -3.69
C TYR A 140 -7.57 -5.92 -4.82
N VAL A 141 -6.54 -6.75 -4.96
CA VAL A 141 -5.60 -6.65 -6.07
C VAL A 141 -6.34 -6.84 -7.41
N CYS A 142 -7.25 -7.82 -7.53
CA CYS A 142 -8.07 -7.98 -8.74
C CYS A 142 -8.82 -6.69 -9.13
N PHE A 143 -9.45 -6.00 -8.17
CA PHE A 143 -10.22 -4.77 -8.43
C PHE A 143 -9.38 -3.64 -9.05
N ALA A 144 -8.10 -3.55 -8.68
CA ALA A 144 -7.20 -2.51 -9.18
C ALA A 144 -6.34 -2.96 -10.40
N ASN A 145 -6.36 -4.24 -10.76
CA ASN A 145 -5.43 -4.82 -11.74
C ASN A 145 -6.11 -5.42 -12.98
N PHE A 146 -7.41 -5.74 -12.92
CA PHE A 146 -8.16 -6.24 -14.06
C PHE A 146 -9.05 -5.16 -14.70
N PRO A 147 -9.06 -5.02 -16.04
CA PRO A 147 -9.87 -4.02 -16.72
C PRO A 147 -11.38 -4.18 -16.49
N PRO A 148 -12.19 -3.12 -16.64
CA PRO A 148 -13.61 -3.13 -16.33
C PRO A 148 -14.44 -4.26 -16.95
N THR A 149 -14.15 -4.65 -18.20
CA THR A 149 -14.91 -5.67 -18.94
C THR A 149 -14.26 -7.06 -18.90
N SER A 150 -13.18 -7.22 -18.14
CA SER A 150 -12.45 -8.49 -18.08
C SER A 150 -13.26 -9.55 -17.33
N THR A 151 -13.07 -10.82 -17.71
CA THR A 151 -13.71 -11.96 -17.03
C THR A 151 -13.21 -12.11 -15.60
N GLU A 152 -11.94 -11.79 -15.36
CA GLU A 152 -11.29 -11.90 -14.06
C GLU A 152 -11.87 -10.90 -13.05
N LEU A 153 -12.12 -9.64 -13.46
CA LEU A 153 -12.79 -8.68 -12.60
C LEU A 153 -14.21 -9.14 -12.26
N ARG A 154 -14.97 -9.61 -13.25
CA ARG A 154 -16.34 -10.12 -13.04
C ARG A 154 -16.35 -11.29 -12.06
N LYS A 155 -15.41 -12.24 -12.20
CA LYS A 155 -15.28 -13.37 -11.27
C LYS A 155 -14.86 -12.96 -9.87
N ALA A 156 -13.97 -11.97 -9.72
CA ALA A 156 -13.57 -11.44 -8.42
C ALA A 156 -14.77 -10.84 -7.67
N VAL A 157 -15.58 -10.01 -8.36
CA VAL A 157 -16.78 -9.42 -7.77
C VAL A 157 -17.85 -10.47 -7.51
N ALA A 158 -18.09 -11.39 -8.44
CA ALA A 158 -19.05 -12.49 -8.28
C ALA A 158 -18.71 -13.38 -7.07
N ARG A 159 -17.42 -13.72 -6.89
CA ARG A 159 -16.97 -14.49 -5.73
C ARG A 159 -17.18 -13.71 -4.42
N THR A 160 -16.94 -12.41 -4.44
CA THR A 160 -17.20 -11.52 -3.29
C THR A 160 -18.69 -11.51 -2.94
N ASN A 161 -19.56 -11.31 -3.92
CA ASN A 161 -21.02 -11.32 -3.74
C ASN A 161 -21.51 -12.68 -3.21
N PHE A 162 -21.01 -13.80 -3.76
CA PHE A 162 -21.31 -15.14 -3.27
C PHE A 162 -20.92 -15.33 -1.79
N LEU A 163 -19.72 -14.90 -1.39
CA LEU A 163 -19.24 -15.03 -0.02
C LEU A 163 -20.01 -14.13 0.98
N HIS A 164 -20.53 -12.98 0.52
CA HIS A 164 -21.32 -12.06 1.34
C HIS A 164 -22.80 -12.45 1.42
N ALA A 165 -23.36 -13.10 0.39
CA ALA A 165 -24.80 -13.35 0.27
C ALA A 165 -25.46 -14.02 1.49
N PRO A 166 -24.87 -15.05 2.15
CA PRO A 166 -25.47 -15.64 3.34
C PRO A 166 -25.57 -14.67 4.53
N TYR A 167 -24.61 -13.74 4.65
CA TYR A 167 -24.59 -12.74 5.72
C TYR A 167 -25.53 -11.58 5.44
N ILE A 168 -25.67 -11.18 4.18
CA ILE A 168 -26.67 -10.19 3.75
C ILE A 168 -28.08 -10.76 3.97
N LYS A 169 -28.34 -11.99 3.51
CA LYS A 169 -29.64 -12.67 3.66
C LYS A 169 -30.06 -12.84 5.13
N SER A 170 -29.10 -12.99 6.04
CA SER A 170 -29.35 -13.11 7.49
C SER A 170 -29.36 -11.76 8.23
N GLY A 171 -29.23 -10.64 7.53
CA GLY A 171 -29.21 -9.29 8.12
C GLY A 171 -27.95 -8.96 8.91
N LYS A 172 -26.89 -9.78 8.81
CA LYS A 172 -25.62 -9.58 9.52
C LYS A 172 -24.70 -8.58 8.82
N ILE A 173 -24.76 -8.51 7.50
CA ILE A 173 -24.15 -7.45 6.69
C ILE A 173 -25.28 -6.58 6.15
N GLN A 174 -25.27 -5.30 6.53
CA GLN A 174 -26.23 -4.29 6.08
C GLN A 174 -25.65 -3.49 4.90
N GLN A 175 -26.51 -2.80 4.16
CA GLN A 175 -26.08 -1.95 3.03
C GLN A 175 -25.13 -0.83 3.50
N GLU A 176 -25.34 -0.29 4.71
CA GLU A 176 -24.44 0.69 5.31
C GLU A 176 -23.04 0.12 5.63
N ASP A 177 -22.95 -1.16 6.00
CA ASP A 177 -21.66 -1.83 6.21
C ASP A 177 -20.91 -2.00 4.88
N LEU A 178 -21.62 -2.41 3.82
CA LEU A 178 -21.04 -2.56 2.49
C LEU A 178 -20.54 -1.21 1.97
N LEU A 179 -21.35 -0.15 2.10
CA LEU A 179 -20.97 1.19 1.68
C LEU A 179 -19.78 1.72 2.50
N TYR A 180 -19.72 1.44 3.80
CA TYR A 180 -18.60 1.84 4.62
C TYR A 180 -17.30 1.13 4.22
N VAL A 181 -17.33 -0.19 3.94
CA VAL A 181 -16.16 -0.92 3.44
C VAL A 181 -15.70 -0.37 2.09
N LEU A 182 -16.63 -0.06 1.18
CA LEU A 182 -16.33 0.60 -0.09
C LEU A 182 -15.68 1.98 0.14
N CYS A 183 -16.25 2.76 1.06
CA CYS A 183 -15.73 4.07 1.45
C CYS A 183 -14.28 3.97 1.91
N ARG A 184 -13.95 3.08 2.87
CA ARG A 184 -12.57 2.97 3.36
C ARG A 184 -11.61 2.57 2.26
N SER A 185 -12.02 1.64 1.39
CA SER A 185 -11.21 1.16 0.27
C SER A 185 -10.85 2.23 -0.76
N MET A 186 -11.68 3.27 -0.86
CA MET A 186 -11.48 4.42 -1.73
C MET A 186 -10.79 5.60 -1.01
N ALA A 187 -11.39 6.05 0.09
CA ALA A 187 -11.01 7.27 0.80
C ALA A 187 -9.68 7.14 1.54
N GLU A 188 -9.37 5.97 2.09
CA GLU A 188 -8.11 5.78 2.81
C GLU A 188 -6.89 5.84 1.87
N PRO A 189 -6.85 5.18 0.69
CA PRO A 189 -5.81 5.43 -0.29
C PRO A 189 -5.69 6.90 -0.71
N ILE A 190 -6.80 7.60 -0.98
CA ILE A 190 -6.76 9.03 -1.33
C ILE A 190 -6.08 9.84 -0.23
N ARG A 191 -6.51 9.66 1.02
CA ARG A 191 -6.01 10.38 2.19
C ARG A 191 -4.53 10.05 2.48
N PHE A 192 -4.20 8.76 2.51
CA PHE A 192 -2.88 8.26 2.89
C PHE A 192 -1.80 8.66 1.89
N LEU A 193 -2.09 8.54 0.59
CA LEU A 193 -1.19 8.96 -0.46
C LEU A 193 -0.96 10.47 -0.41
N SER A 194 -2.02 11.26 -0.28
CA SER A 194 -1.90 12.73 -0.20
C SER A 194 -1.03 13.18 0.98
N GLN A 195 -1.15 12.50 2.12
CA GLN A 195 -0.38 12.82 3.31
C GLN A 195 1.10 12.41 3.18
N TYR A 196 1.37 11.17 2.72
CA TYR A 196 2.68 10.54 2.92
C TYR A 196 3.48 10.28 1.64
N GLU A 197 2.90 10.41 0.45
CA GLU A 197 3.66 10.36 -0.81
C GLU A 197 4.22 11.71 -1.22
N TYR A 198 5.13 11.70 -2.20
CA TYR A 198 5.88 12.87 -2.66
C TYR A 198 5.02 14.00 -3.25
N ARG A 199 3.74 13.74 -3.53
CA ARG A 199 2.76 14.72 -4.01
C ARG A 199 1.36 14.31 -3.59
N GLU A 200 0.45 15.27 -3.59
CA GLU A 200 -0.98 15.01 -3.49
C GLU A 200 -1.52 14.38 -4.77
N LEU A 201 -2.64 13.68 -4.64
CA LEU A 201 -3.43 13.24 -5.78
C LEU A 201 -4.09 14.45 -6.43
N SER A 202 -4.09 14.47 -7.76
CA SER A 202 -4.82 15.47 -8.52
C SER A 202 -6.30 15.14 -8.65
N ASP A 203 -7.14 16.11 -9.00
CA ASP A 203 -8.59 15.91 -9.18
C ASP A 203 -8.92 14.78 -10.16
N ILE A 204 -8.12 14.60 -11.22
CA ILE A 204 -8.27 13.48 -12.17
C ILE A 204 -8.03 12.13 -11.48
N GLU A 205 -7.06 12.07 -10.57
CA GLU A 205 -6.75 10.84 -9.84
C GLU A 205 -7.80 10.57 -8.76
N VAL A 206 -8.27 11.60 -8.05
CA VAL A 206 -9.39 11.48 -7.09
C VAL A 206 -10.68 11.03 -7.82
N ALA A 207 -10.98 11.62 -8.98
CA ALA A 207 -12.10 11.21 -9.82
C ALA A 207 -11.98 9.74 -10.25
N ALA A 208 -10.77 9.29 -10.60
CA ALA A 208 -10.51 7.92 -10.99
C ALA A 208 -10.73 6.94 -9.84
N PHE A 209 -10.29 7.27 -8.63
CA PHE A 209 -10.60 6.47 -7.43
C PHE A 209 -12.11 6.39 -7.18
N GLY A 210 -12.80 7.52 -7.22
CA GLY A 210 -14.25 7.56 -7.04
C GLY A 210 -15.00 6.75 -8.10
N THR A 211 -14.60 6.88 -9.36
CA THR A 211 -15.19 6.15 -10.49
C THR A 211 -14.94 4.66 -10.42
N LEU A 212 -13.70 4.24 -10.11
CA LEU A 212 -13.36 2.83 -9.93
C LEU A 212 -14.19 2.21 -8.81
N TRP A 213 -14.24 2.84 -7.63
CA TRP A 213 -14.94 2.27 -6.49
C TRP A 213 -16.45 2.34 -6.62
N LYS A 214 -17.00 3.38 -7.25
CA LYS A 214 -18.42 3.39 -7.65
C LYS A 214 -18.73 2.20 -8.54
N TYR A 215 -17.91 1.94 -9.55
CA TYR A 215 -18.10 0.83 -10.48
C TYR A 215 -18.07 -0.54 -9.77
N ILE A 216 -17.15 -0.75 -8.84
CA ILE A 216 -17.15 -1.95 -7.99
C ILE A 216 -18.44 -2.03 -7.15
N GLY A 217 -18.85 -0.93 -6.51
CA GLY A 217 -20.06 -0.90 -5.69
C GLY A 217 -21.36 -1.13 -6.47
N ASP A 218 -21.44 -0.64 -7.71
CA ASP A 218 -22.55 -0.89 -8.63
C ASP A 218 -22.66 -2.41 -8.92
N MET A 219 -21.54 -3.09 -9.19
CA MET A 219 -21.50 -4.54 -9.41
C MET A 219 -21.74 -5.36 -8.11
N MET A 220 -21.50 -4.77 -6.95
CA MET A 220 -21.83 -5.35 -5.63
C MET A 220 -23.28 -5.03 -5.18
N GLU A 221 -24.06 -4.33 -5.99
CA GLU A 221 -25.46 -3.99 -5.73
C GLU A 221 -25.66 -3.19 -4.42
N ILE A 222 -24.73 -2.27 -4.13
CA ILE A 222 -24.85 -1.35 -3.00
C ILE A 222 -25.99 -0.36 -3.25
N ASP A 223 -26.91 -0.26 -2.29
CA ASP A 223 -28.10 0.58 -2.37
C ASP A 223 -27.80 2.01 -1.89
N TYR A 224 -27.17 2.80 -2.76
CA TYR A 224 -26.88 4.20 -2.47
C TYR A 224 -28.14 5.04 -2.23
N LYS A 225 -29.24 4.73 -2.92
CA LYS A 225 -30.48 5.49 -2.80
C LYS A 225 -31.03 5.43 -1.37
N THR A 226 -31.06 4.24 -0.78
CA THR A 226 -31.55 4.09 0.60
C THR A 226 -30.55 4.64 1.62
N VAL A 227 -29.24 4.42 1.42
CA VAL A 227 -28.22 4.77 2.42
C VAL A 227 -27.82 6.25 2.36
N LEU A 228 -27.65 6.81 1.16
CA LEU A 228 -27.20 8.20 0.93
C LEU A 228 -28.33 9.15 0.52
N GLN A 229 -29.54 8.64 0.27
CA GLN A 229 -30.65 9.44 -0.30
C GLN A 229 -30.29 10.07 -1.66
N LYS A 230 -29.37 9.42 -2.39
CA LYS A 230 -28.82 9.87 -3.67
C LYS A 230 -28.32 8.66 -4.48
N ASP A 231 -28.59 8.65 -5.77
CA ASP A 231 -28.22 7.59 -6.71
C ASP A 231 -27.49 8.11 -7.97
N GLU A 232 -27.27 9.42 -8.06
CA GLU A 232 -26.66 10.07 -9.23
C GLU A 232 -25.62 11.11 -8.80
N TRP A 233 -24.52 11.19 -9.53
CA TRP A 233 -23.43 12.14 -9.34
C TRP A 233 -22.97 12.71 -10.68
N ALA A 234 -22.43 13.92 -10.66
CA ALA A 234 -21.87 14.56 -11.84
C ALA A 234 -20.53 13.94 -12.26
N ASP A 235 -19.74 13.47 -11.31
CA ASP A 235 -18.42 12.86 -11.52
C ASP A 235 -17.95 12.04 -10.32
N GLY A 236 -16.77 11.42 -10.45
CA GLY A 236 -16.21 10.56 -9.42
C GLY A 236 -15.70 11.29 -8.19
N VAL A 237 -15.40 12.59 -8.26
CA VAL A 237 -14.99 13.32 -7.07
C VAL A 237 -16.21 13.65 -6.21
N GLU A 238 -17.35 14.02 -6.80
CA GLU A 238 -18.59 14.24 -6.05
C GLU A 238 -19.05 12.94 -5.37
N PHE A 239 -18.97 11.80 -6.08
CA PHE A 239 -19.19 10.49 -5.48
C PHE A 239 -18.23 10.24 -4.30
N ALA A 240 -16.94 10.53 -4.48
CA ALA A 240 -15.95 10.32 -3.43
C ALA A 240 -16.20 11.20 -2.19
N GLU A 241 -16.59 12.45 -2.38
CA GLU A 241 -16.94 13.40 -1.31
C GLU A 241 -18.16 12.93 -0.51
N ASP A 242 -19.24 12.55 -1.19
CA ASP A 242 -20.48 12.11 -0.52
C ASP A 242 -20.28 10.80 0.25
N VAL A 243 -19.59 9.83 -0.35
CA VAL A 243 -19.30 8.55 0.31
C VAL A 243 -18.33 8.74 1.47
N THR A 244 -17.34 9.64 1.36
CA THR A 244 -16.41 9.96 2.46
C THR A 244 -17.14 10.62 3.62
N ARG A 245 -18.04 11.58 3.35
CA ARG A 245 -18.88 12.23 4.36
C ARG A 245 -19.72 11.21 5.11
N PHE A 246 -20.38 10.29 4.38
CA PHE A 246 -21.09 9.17 4.98
C PHE A 246 -20.17 8.30 5.85
N GLY A 247 -18.96 8.00 5.36
CA GLY A 247 -17.98 7.20 6.09
C GLY A 247 -17.57 7.83 7.42
N ASP A 248 -17.34 9.16 7.45
CA ASP A 248 -17.01 9.89 8.67
C ASP A 248 -18.14 9.83 9.70
N GLU A 249 -19.39 10.08 9.26
CA GLU A 249 -20.60 9.98 10.10
C GLU A 249 -20.88 8.55 10.57
N TYR A 250 -20.57 7.56 9.73
CA TYR A 250 -20.70 6.15 10.07
C TYR A 250 -19.67 5.74 11.13
N GLU A 251 -18.41 6.18 11.02
CA GLU A 251 -17.38 5.95 12.04
C GLU A 251 -17.73 6.62 13.37
N ASP A 252 -18.25 7.85 13.31
CA ASP A 252 -18.68 8.56 14.51
C ASP A 252 -19.75 7.81 15.28
N ARG A 253 -20.54 6.94 14.64
CA ARG A 253 -21.53 6.08 15.30
C ARG A 253 -20.98 4.70 15.67
N ASN A 254 -20.18 4.10 14.80
CA ASN A 254 -19.90 2.65 14.85
C ASN A 254 -18.46 2.25 15.18
N LEU A 255 -17.49 3.17 15.05
CA LEU A 255 -16.09 2.92 15.40
C LEU A 255 -15.92 3.13 16.92
N ARG A 256 -16.04 2.03 17.67
CA ARG A 256 -16.12 2.03 19.14
C ARG A 256 -15.37 0.84 19.75
N PRO A 257 -14.82 0.99 20.97
CA PRO A 257 -14.27 -0.14 21.72
C PRO A 257 -15.33 -1.23 21.93
N HIS A 258 -14.95 -2.47 21.64
CA HIS A 258 -15.79 -3.65 21.83
C HIS A 258 -14.90 -4.89 21.96
N GLN A 259 -15.30 -5.90 22.74
CA GLN A 259 -14.47 -7.08 22.99
C GLN A 259 -14.00 -7.77 21.68
N LYS A 260 -14.93 -8.02 20.75
CA LYS A 260 -14.59 -8.62 19.45
C LYS A 260 -13.66 -7.74 18.59
N VAL A 261 -13.77 -6.41 18.71
CA VAL A 261 -12.87 -5.48 18.01
C VAL A 261 -11.47 -5.57 18.62
N TYR A 262 -11.38 -5.57 19.95
CA TYR A 262 -10.13 -5.76 20.68
C TYR A 262 -9.44 -7.08 20.30
N ASP A 263 -10.16 -8.20 20.37
CA ASP A 263 -9.62 -9.53 20.08
C ASP A 263 -9.12 -9.63 18.63
N LEU A 264 -9.92 -9.12 17.68
CA LEU A 264 -9.56 -9.09 16.27
C LEU A 264 -8.35 -8.18 16.02
N GLY A 265 -8.29 -7.02 16.65
CA GLY A 265 -7.14 -6.11 16.62
C GLY A 265 -5.84 -6.81 17.01
N HIS A 266 -5.86 -7.59 18.09
CA HIS A 266 -4.67 -8.32 18.55
C HIS A 266 -4.22 -9.40 17.57
N ILE A 267 -5.16 -10.13 16.96
CA ILE A 267 -4.83 -11.12 15.92
C ILE A 267 -4.19 -10.44 14.70
N LEU A 268 -4.69 -9.28 14.29
CA LEU A 268 -4.18 -8.54 13.13
C LEU A 268 -2.82 -7.89 13.41
N MET A 269 -2.63 -7.34 14.61
CA MET A 269 -1.35 -6.83 15.04
C MET A 269 -0.31 -7.95 15.11
N ASP A 270 -0.68 -9.11 15.65
CA ASP A 270 0.16 -10.31 15.64
C ASP A 270 0.53 -10.70 14.19
N LEU A 271 -0.44 -10.68 13.27
CA LEU A 271 -0.23 -10.98 11.85
C LEU A 271 0.79 -10.03 11.20
N LEU A 272 0.67 -8.72 11.47
CA LEU A 272 1.59 -7.68 10.98
C LEU A 272 2.99 -7.76 11.56
N LEU A 273 3.12 -8.06 12.85
CA LEU A 273 4.42 -8.10 13.51
C LEU A 273 5.18 -9.38 13.18
N GLN A 274 4.47 -10.50 13.04
CA GLN A 274 5.09 -11.80 12.70
C GLN A 274 5.58 -11.88 11.27
N SER A 275 5.19 -10.95 10.39
CA SER A 275 5.78 -10.83 9.04
C SER A 275 7.16 -10.15 9.03
N HIS A 276 7.62 -9.64 10.18
CA HIS A 276 8.88 -8.92 10.32
C HIS A 276 9.82 -9.61 11.34
N PRO A 277 11.14 -9.36 11.27
CA PRO A 277 12.07 -9.87 12.27
C PRO A 277 11.65 -9.45 13.68
N LYS A 278 11.66 -10.38 14.64
CA LYS A 278 11.24 -10.12 16.04
C LYS A 278 11.96 -8.93 16.69
N ILE A 279 13.20 -8.69 16.29
CA ILE A 279 14.04 -7.57 16.77
C ILE A 279 13.43 -6.21 16.40
N ALA A 280 12.68 -6.12 15.30
CA ALA A 280 12.02 -4.89 14.88
C ALA A 280 10.72 -4.60 15.64
N SER A 281 10.12 -5.61 16.31
CA SER A 281 8.79 -5.49 16.96
C SER A 281 8.65 -4.32 17.93
N PRO A 282 9.64 -4.01 18.80
CA PRO A 282 9.54 -2.89 19.74
C PRO A 282 9.43 -1.52 19.06
N VAL A 283 9.88 -1.39 17.82
CA VAL A 283 9.76 -0.16 17.01
C VAL A 283 8.54 -0.26 16.09
N ALA A 284 8.30 -1.42 15.48
CA ALA A 284 7.22 -1.64 14.54
C ALA A 284 5.83 -1.49 15.19
N TYR A 285 5.60 -2.07 16.38
CA TYR A 285 4.32 -1.98 17.08
C TYR A 285 3.89 -0.51 17.34
N PRO A 286 4.70 0.33 18.00
CA PRO A 286 4.31 1.71 18.22
C PRO A 286 4.27 2.53 16.92
N ALA A 287 5.10 2.25 15.91
CA ALA A 287 5.01 2.91 14.61
C ALA A 287 3.69 2.61 13.89
N VAL A 288 3.21 1.36 13.94
CA VAL A 288 1.87 0.99 13.44
C VAL A 288 0.79 1.73 14.22
N CYS A 289 0.91 1.84 15.55
CA CYS A 289 -0.03 2.61 16.37
C CYS A 289 -0.07 4.11 16.01
N VAL A 290 1.07 4.69 15.61
CA VAL A 290 1.14 6.08 15.09
C VAL A 290 0.36 6.18 13.79
N LEU A 291 0.57 5.25 12.84
CA LEU A 291 -0.11 5.26 11.54
C LEU A 291 -1.62 5.02 11.66
N MET A 292 -2.07 4.22 12.62
CA MET A 292 -3.50 4.01 12.91
C MET A 292 -4.20 5.29 13.38
N GLY A 293 -3.46 6.20 14.02
CA GLY A 293 -4.03 7.41 14.61
C GLY A 293 -4.94 7.14 15.82
N PRO A 294 -5.42 8.20 16.50
CA PRO A 294 -6.07 8.09 17.79
C PRO A 294 -7.45 7.41 17.74
N ARG A 295 -8.25 7.63 16.68
CA ARG A 295 -9.60 7.04 16.57
C ARG A 295 -9.54 5.51 16.48
N LEU A 296 -8.82 4.99 15.49
CA LEU A 296 -8.69 3.55 15.25
C LEU A 296 -8.00 2.82 16.40
N ARG A 297 -6.89 3.38 16.89
CA ARG A 297 -6.13 2.85 18.04
C ARG A 297 -7.01 2.67 19.27
N ARG A 298 -7.85 3.66 19.60
CA ARG A 298 -8.76 3.59 20.75
C ARG A 298 -9.83 2.52 20.57
N ALA A 299 -10.36 2.34 19.36
CA ALA A 299 -11.33 1.26 19.10
C ALA A 299 -10.74 -0.12 19.32
N PHE A 300 -9.49 -0.35 18.87
CA PHE A 300 -8.77 -1.60 19.12
C PHE A 300 -8.28 -1.77 20.56
N GLY A 301 -8.27 -0.71 21.37
CA GLY A 301 -7.71 -0.73 22.72
C GLY A 301 -6.18 -0.74 22.77
N PHE A 302 -5.52 -0.25 21.72
CA PHE A 302 -4.06 -0.15 21.67
C PHE A 302 -3.54 1.07 22.47
N PRO A 303 -2.36 0.96 23.10
CA PRO A 303 -1.79 2.02 23.93
C PRO A 303 -1.34 3.21 23.09
N GLU A 304 -1.35 4.39 23.69
CA GLU A 304 -0.89 5.61 23.03
C GLU A 304 0.62 5.56 22.77
N PRO A 305 1.08 5.77 21.53
CA PRO A 305 2.51 5.79 21.25
C PRO A 305 3.16 7.01 21.92
N GLY A 306 4.38 6.83 22.44
CA GLY A 306 5.14 7.93 23.02
C GLY A 306 5.48 9.02 22.00
N LEU A 307 5.76 10.23 22.48
CA LEU A 307 6.08 11.38 21.62
C LEU A 307 7.33 11.13 20.76
N ALA A 308 8.36 10.48 21.31
CA ALA A 308 9.61 10.22 20.59
C ALA A 308 9.41 9.31 19.37
N ILE A 309 8.69 8.20 19.52
CA ILE A 309 8.42 7.28 18.40
C ILE A 309 7.44 7.90 17.39
N THR A 310 6.52 8.74 17.85
CA THR A 310 5.60 9.51 16.98
C THR A 310 6.39 10.48 16.10
N ALA A 311 7.28 11.28 16.71
CA ALA A 311 8.16 12.19 15.98
C ALA A 311 9.06 11.41 15.01
N LEU A 312 9.72 10.34 15.46
CA LEU A 312 10.55 9.50 14.61
C LEU A 312 9.79 8.97 13.39
N THR A 313 8.59 8.43 13.60
CA THR A 313 7.76 7.85 12.52
C THR A 313 7.42 8.92 11.47
N TYR A 314 6.91 10.08 11.89
CA TYR A 314 6.58 11.15 10.94
C TYR A 314 7.81 11.77 10.28
N THR A 315 8.93 11.91 11.00
CA THR A 315 10.19 12.38 10.41
C THR A 315 10.70 11.40 9.35
N LEU A 316 10.67 10.09 9.58
CA LEU A 316 11.07 9.10 8.58
C LEU A 316 10.18 9.14 7.34
N LEU A 317 8.86 9.30 7.52
CA LEU A 317 7.92 9.47 6.40
C LEU A 317 8.21 10.75 5.62
N LEU A 318 8.52 11.86 6.30
CA LEU A 318 8.87 13.13 5.67
C LEU A 318 10.20 13.04 4.91
N ILE A 319 11.23 12.42 5.49
CA ILE A 319 12.51 12.17 4.82
C ILE A 319 12.28 11.32 3.57
N ARG A 320 11.52 10.23 3.67
CA ARG A 320 11.16 9.42 2.50
C ARG A 320 10.46 10.26 1.44
N LYS A 321 9.45 11.05 1.83
CA LYS A 321 8.71 11.95 0.94
C LYS A 321 9.67 12.87 0.17
N PHE A 322 10.61 13.49 0.87
CA PHE A 322 11.63 14.36 0.28
C PHE A 322 12.58 13.61 -0.67
N VAL A 323 13.12 12.47 -0.23
CA VAL A 323 14.04 11.63 -1.02
C VAL A 323 13.34 11.15 -2.31
N VAL A 324 12.12 10.63 -2.23
CA VAL A 324 11.37 10.17 -3.40
C VAL A 324 11.03 11.33 -4.34
N ARG A 325 10.77 12.53 -3.80
CA ARG A 325 10.45 13.73 -4.59
C ARG A 325 11.63 14.27 -5.40
N HIS A 326 12.84 14.25 -4.81
CA HIS A 326 13.99 14.99 -5.33
C HIS A 326 15.17 14.12 -5.76
N LEU A 327 15.30 12.90 -5.22
CA LEU A 327 16.51 12.06 -5.36
C LEU A 327 16.26 10.68 -5.96
N CYS A 328 15.01 10.29 -6.22
CA CYS A 328 14.73 9.05 -6.95
C CYS A 328 14.34 9.39 -8.39
N LEU A 329 14.57 8.50 -9.36
CA LEU A 329 13.96 8.59 -10.68
C LEU A 329 12.54 7.97 -10.66
N PRO A 330 11.64 8.30 -11.61
CA PRO A 330 10.38 7.58 -11.77
C PRO A 330 10.64 6.10 -12.08
N ARG A 331 9.79 5.20 -11.58
CA ARG A 331 9.90 3.77 -11.89
C ARG A 331 9.72 3.54 -13.39
N VAL A 332 10.58 2.70 -13.95
CA VAL A 332 10.48 2.26 -15.36
C VAL A 332 9.65 0.97 -15.47
N ALA A 333 9.85 0.05 -14.54
CA ALA A 333 9.10 -1.21 -14.46
C ALA A 333 7.88 -1.09 -13.54
N ARG A 334 6.80 -1.78 -13.91
CA ARG A 334 5.58 -1.89 -13.10
C ARG A 334 5.84 -2.83 -11.93
N ALA A 335 5.33 -2.48 -10.75
CA ALA A 335 5.21 -3.41 -9.65
C ALA A 335 4.07 -4.39 -9.98
N GLU A 336 4.41 -5.64 -10.29
CA GLU A 336 3.44 -6.68 -10.59
C GLU A 336 2.98 -7.36 -9.30
N TYR A 337 1.69 -7.24 -8.99
CA TYR A 337 1.09 -7.87 -7.81
C TYR A 337 0.38 -9.18 -8.11
N ILE A 338 -0.12 -9.31 -9.34
CA ILE A 338 -0.93 -10.44 -9.79
C ILE A 338 -0.60 -10.78 -11.24
N SER A 339 -0.63 -12.07 -11.57
CA SER A 339 -0.43 -12.53 -12.94
C SER A 339 -1.70 -12.40 -13.78
N LYS A 340 -1.55 -12.52 -15.11
CA LYS A 340 -2.67 -12.92 -15.96
C LYS A 340 -3.04 -14.38 -15.66
N PRO A 341 -4.28 -14.82 -15.96
CA PRO A 341 -4.63 -16.23 -15.87
C PRO A 341 -3.74 -17.07 -16.77
N ASP A 342 -3.22 -18.17 -16.22
CA ASP A 342 -2.48 -19.17 -16.99
C ASP A 342 -3.37 -19.80 -18.08
N GLN A 343 -2.82 -20.01 -19.27
CA GLN A 343 -3.61 -20.43 -20.43
C GLN A 343 -4.13 -21.87 -20.32
N GLN A 344 -3.43 -22.74 -19.59
CA GLN A 344 -3.79 -24.15 -19.47
C GLN A 344 -4.66 -24.41 -18.24
N THR A 345 -4.28 -23.81 -17.12
CA THR A 345 -4.88 -24.07 -15.81
C THR A 345 -5.91 -23.01 -15.40
N GLY A 346 -5.89 -21.83 -16.02
CA GLY A 346 -6.69 -20.68 -15.60
C GLY A 346 -6.28 -20.07 -14.27
N ARG A 347 -5.21 -20.57 -13.62
CA ARG A 347 -4.77 -20.11 -12.31
C ARG A 347 -4.08 -18.76 -12.39
N ILE A 348 -4.26 -17.98 -11.34
CA ILE A 348 -3.69 -16.65 -11.17
C ILE A 348 -2.72 -16.68 -9.99
N ASN A 349 -1.52 -16.15 -10.19
CA ASN A 349 -0.50 -16.07 -9.16
C ASN A 349 -0.52 -14.70 -8.48
N SER A 350 -0.33 -14.68 -7.17
CA SER A 350 0.04 -13.47 -6.42
C SER A 350 1.56 -13.40 -6.33
N TYR A 351 2.14 -12.19 -6.38
CA TYR A 351 3.58 -12.00 -6.22
C TYR A 351 3.98 -11.38 -4.88
N HIS A 352 2.99 -11.02 -4.06
CA HIS A 352 3.17 -10.42 -2.75
C HIS A 352 2.30 -11.11 -1.71
N TYR A 353 2.79 -11.12 -0.46
CA TYR A 353 2.09 -11.70 0.68
C TYR A 353 2.52 -10.98 1.97
N MET A 354 1.63 -10.93 2.96
CA MET A 354 1.97 -10.36 4.27
C MET A 354 2.77 -11.34 5.13
N LYS A 355 2.19 -12.47 5.55
CA LYS A 355 2.82 -13.42 6.50
C LYS A 355 3.17 -14.75 5.84
N GLU A 356 2.22 -15.36 5.15
CA GLU A 356 2.37 -16.69 4.55
C GLU A 356 2.19 -16.62 3.03
N PRO A 357 2.99 -17.36 2.25
CA PRO A 357 3.08 -17.22 0.79
C PRO A 357 1.93 -17.94 0.05
N PHE A 358 0.68 -17.67 0.43
CA PHE A 358 -0.49 -18.20 -0.27
C PHE A 358 -0.54 -17.66 -1.69
N TYR A 359 -0.73 -18.55 -2.66
CA TYR A 359 -0.85 -18.24 -4.09
C TYR A 359 0.43 -17.69 -4.75
N VAL A 360 1.57 -17.76 -4.06
CA VAL A 360 2.84 -17.24 -4.54
C VAL A 360 3.66 -18.35 -5.19
N PRO A 361 4.13 -18.17 -6.43
CA PRO A 361 4.85 -19.21 -7.14
C PRO A 361 6.24 -19.45 -6.56
N CYS A 362 6.62 -20.72 -6.49
CA CYS A 362 7.92 -21.19 -6.02
C CYS A 362 9.00 -21.00 -7.10
N THR A 363 9.23 -19.77 -7.53
CA THR A 363 10.32 -19.44 -8.48
C THR A 363 11.63 -19.17 -7.74
N PHE A 364 12.75 -19.25 -8.47
CA PHE A 364 14.06 -18.92 -7.91
C PHE A 364 14.08 -17.51 -7.31
N TRP A 365 13.61 -16.50 -8.05
CA TRP A 365 13.62 -15.12 -7.57
C TRP A 365 12.71 -14.89 -6.36
N GLN A 366 11.56 -15.58 -6.29
CA GLN A 366 10.65 -15.47 -5.15
C GLN A 366 11.23 -16.08 -3.86
N ARG A 367 12.18 -17.01 -3.97
CA ARG A 367 12.87 -17.62 -2.81
C ARG A 367 14.19 -16.96 -2.44
N TRP A 368 14.77 -16.11 -3.30
CA TRP A 368 16.14 -15.60 -3.14
C TRP A 368 16.31 -14.09 -3.29
N ASN A 369 15.23 -13.33 -3.51
CA ASN A 369 15.30 -11.88 -3.47
C ASN A 369 15.65 -11.35 -2.06
N PRO A 370 16.07 -10.08 -1.91
CA PRO A 370 16.49 -9.52 -0.62
C PRO A 370 15.45 -9.66 0.50
N ILE A 371 14.16 -9.47 0.18
CA ILE A 371 13.06 -9.62 1.15
C ILE A 371 12.95 -11.09 1.58
N ALA A 372 13.00 -12.04 0.64
CA ALA A 372 12.98 -13.47 0.93
C ALA A 372 14.15 -13.90 1.83
N CYS A 373 15.35 -13.35 1.63
CA CYS A 373 16.49 -13.59 2.51
C CYS A 373 16.22 -13.09 3.95
N ILE A 374 15.66 -11.89 4.11
CA ILE A 374 15.29 -11.35 5.43
C ILE A 374 14.19 -12.20 6.08
N THR A 375 13.17 -12.59 5.32
CA THR A 375 12.10 -13.47 5.78
C THR A 375 12.65 -14.80 6.28
N ARG A 376 13.57 -15.42 5.53
CA ARG A 376 14.25 -16.67 5.92
C ARG A 376 15.01 -16.52 7.23
N LEU A 377 15.83 -15.47 7.35
CA LEU A 377 16.61 -15.20 8.56
C LEU A 377 15.72 -14.91 9.77
N SER A 378 14.50 -14.44 9.53
CA SER A 378 13.51 -14.16 10.57
C SER A 378 12.64 -15.37 10.95
N GLY A 379 12.83 -16.52 10.29
CA GLY A 379 12.03 -17.74 10.50
C GLY A 379 10.65 -17.71 9.83
N GLY A 380 10.42 -16.83 8.86
CA GLY A 380 9.20 -16.79 8.06
C GLY A 380 9.17 -17.87 6.96
N LEU A 381 7.97 -18.16 6.45
CA LEU A 381 7.78 -19.13 5.37
C LEU A 381 8.05 -18.50 4.01
N LEU A 382 8.75 -19.23 3.14
CA LEU A 382 8.97 -18.84 1.74
C LEU A 382 8.08 -19.64 0.79
N PRO A 383 7.81 -19.14 -0.43
CA PRO A 383 7.02 -19.85 -1.42
C PRO A 383 7.54 -21.27 -1.66
N GLY A 384 6.75 -22.29 -1.29
CA GLY A 384 7.12 -23.71 -1.33
C GLY A 384 7.28 -24.38 0.05
N ASP A 385 7.59 -23.64 1.12
CA ASP A 385 7.88 -24.23 2.45
C ASP A 385 6.61 -24.77 3.15
N GLY A 386 5.43 -24.22 2.83
CA GLY A 386 4.14 -24.63 3.40
C GLY A 386 3.48 -25.83 2.71
N GLY A 387 4.09 -26.39 1.67
CA GLY A 387 3.52 -27.50 0.88
C GLY A 387 2.26 -27.10 0.10
N ALA A 388 1.49 -28.10 -0.32
CA ALA A 388 0.33 -27.93 -1.21
C ALA A 388 -0.76 -26.99 -0.67
N ARG A 389 -0.87 -26.81 0.65
CA ARG A 389 -1.89 -25.93 1.25
C ARG A 389 -1.71 -24.46 0.84
N MET A 390 -0.49 -24.05 0.50
CA MET A 390 -0.18 -22.68 0.08
C MET A 390 -0.57 -22.40 -1.37
N LYS A 391 -0.90 -23.43 -2.17
CA LYS A 391 -1.31 -23.30 -3.58
C LYS A 391 -0.32 -22.46 -4.39
N SER A 392 0.96 -22.85 -4.40
CA SER A 392 2.02 -22.13 -5.14
C SER A 392 1.81 -22.12 -6.66
N GLU A 393 0.91 -22.95 -7.18
CA GLU A 393 0.44 -22.94 -8.56
C GLU A 393 -0.54 -21.78 -8.87
N GLY A 394 -0.89 -20.98 -7.86
CA GLY A 394 -1.85 -19.89 -7.96
C GLY A 394 -3.27 -20.31 -7.57
N PHE A 395 -4.21 -19.37 -7.65
CA PHE A 395 -5.62 -19.57 -7.31
C PHE A 395 -6.53 -19.60 -8.53
N LEU A 396 -7.64 -20.33 -8.38
CA LEU A 396 -8.88 -20.04 -9.09
C LEU A 396 -9.81 -19.25 -8.15
N PHE A 397 -10.81 -18.54 -8.67
CA PHE A 397 -11.70 -17.74 -7.81
C PHE A 397 -12.49 -18.61 -6.81
N GLU A 398 -12.72 -19.87 -7.15
CA GLU A 398 -13.34 -20.91 -6.32
C GLU A 398 -12.45 -21.32 -5.14
N ASP A 399 -11.14 -21.02 -5.19
CA ASP A 399 -10.19 -21.28 -4.11
C ASP A 399 -10.24 -20.24 -2.98
N LEU A 400 -10.93 -19.12 -3.21
CA LEU A 400 -10.97 -17.98 -2.30
C LEU A 400 -12.10 -18.13 -1.27
N GLY A 401 -11.80 -17.87 -0.01
CA GLY A 401 -12.73 -17.94 1.09
C GLY A 401 -12.43 -19.08 2.08
N PRO A 402 -13.29 -19.21 3.13
CA PRO A 402 -13.12 -20.23 4.16
C PRO A 402 -13.08 -21.65 3.59
N GLU A 403 -12.36 -22.57 4.25
CA GLU A 403 -12.18 -23.96 3.79
C GLU A 403 -13.49 -24.66 3.40
N LYS A 404 -14.57 -24.40 4.15
CA LYS A 404 -15.90 -24.96 3.87
C LYS A 404 -16.49 -24.57 2.51
N PHE A 405 -16.03 -23.47 1.91
CA PHE A 405 -16.46 -22.92 0.62
C PHE A 405 -15.44 -23.11 -0.50
N VAL A 406 -14.23 -23.61 -0.21
CA VAL A 406 -13.20 -23.86 -1.22
C VAL A 406 -13.69 -24.95 -2.18
N GLY A 407 -13.70 -24.65 -3.49
CA GLY A 407 -14.19 -25.55 -4.54
C GLY A 407 -15.72 -25.79 -4.53
N LYS A 408 -16.47 -25.03 -3.72
CA LYS A 408 -17.94 -25.13 -3.64
C LYS A 408 -18.60 -23.83 -4.10
N GLY A 409 -19.89 -23.93 -4.41
CA GLY A 409 -20.70 -22.77 -4.81
C GLY A 409 -20.43 -22.32 -6.25
N ILE A 410 -19.95 -23.21 -7.12
CA ILE A 410 -19.50 -22.86 -8.47
C ILE A 410 -20.67 -22.37 -9.31
N GLU A 411 -21.80 -23.08 -9.28
CA GLU A 411 -23.00 -22.71 -10.03
C GLU A 411 -23.61 -21.42 -9.50
N GLU A 412 -23.68 -21.26 -8.18
CA GLU A 412 -24.16 -20.04 -7.54
C GLU A 412 -23.24 -18.84 -7.84
N THR A 413 -21.92 -19.04 -7.84
CA THR A 413 -20.95 -17.99 -8.22
C THR A 413 -21.13 -17.61 -9.69
N ARG A 414 -21.41 -18.56 -10.58
CA ARG A 414 -21.72 -18.26 -12.00
C ARG A 414 -23.00 -17.44 -12.14
N ALA A 415 -24.03 -17.71 -11.33
CA ALA A 415 -25.24 -16.89 -11.33
C ALA A 415 -24.94 -15.44 -10.93
N PHE A 416 -24.10 -15.23 -9.90
CA PHE A 416 -23.58 -13.90 -9.56
C PHE A 416 -22.75 -13.28 -10.70
N GLU A 417 -21.94 -14.07 -11.41
CA GLU A 417 -21.15 -13.57 -12.54
C GLU A 417 -22.04 -13.04 -13.67
N GLU A 418 -23.15 -13.70 -13.99
CA GLU A 418 -24.09 -13.19 -15.00
C GLU A 418 -24.77 -11.89 -14.54
N VAL A 419 -25.12 -11.77 -13.26
CA VAL A 419 -25.63 -10.49 -12.70
C VAL A 419 -24.60 -9.38 -12.79
N VAL A 420 -23.34 -9.66 -12.40
CA VAL A 420 -22.23 -8.71 -12.49
C VAL A 420 -21.97 -8.30 -13.95
N LYS A 421 -22.05 -9.24 -14.89
CA LYS A 421 -21.85 -9.01 -16.32
C LYS A 421 -22.84 -8.00 -16.90
N THR A 422 -24.09 -7.98 -16.44
CA THR A 422 -25.08 -6.97 -16.89
C THR A 422 -24.70 -5.53 -16.51
N ARG A 423 -23.88 -5.38 -15.47
CA ARG A 423 -23.38 -4.09 -14.97
C ARG A 423 -21.94 -3.81 -15.37
N ALA A 424 -21.29 -4.75 -16.07
CA ALA A 424 -19.90 -4.60 -16.47
C ALA A 424 -19.81 -3.84 -17.80
N PHE A 425 -19.27 -2.63 -17.77
CA PHE A 425 -19.09 -1.80 -18.97
C PHE A 425 -17.90 -0.86 -18.82
N GLY A 426 -17.24 -0.56 -19.94
CA GLY A 426 -16.04 0.30 -19.97
C GLY A 426 -16.31 1.81 -20.06
N GLY A 427 -17.56 2.22 -20.29
CA GLY A 427 -17.96 3.62 -20.54
C GLY A 427 -18.08 4.49 -19.29
N CYS A 428 -18.62 5.71 -19.44
CA CYS A 428 -18.85 6.64 -18.33
C CYS A 428 -20.06 6.21 -17.48
N PRO A 429 -19.92 6.07 -16.14
CA PRO A 429 -21.04 5.72 -15.26
C PRO A 429 -21.87 6.92 -14.79
N TYR A 430 -21.48 8.15 -15.15
CA TYR A 430 -22.20 9.37 -14.77
C TYR A 430 -23.14 9.81 -15.88
N LYS A 431 -24.24 10.47 -15.50
CA LYS A 431 -25.12 11.07 -16.50
C LYS A 431 -24.44 12.31 -17.09
N PRO A 432 -24.61 12.57 -18.40
CA PRO A 432 -24.17 13.83 -18.97
C PRO A 432 -24.86 14.97 -18.22
N GLY A 433 -24.09 15.89 -17.65
CA GLY A 433 -24.63 17.09 -17.01
C GLY A 433 -25.53 17.82 -18.00
N LYS A 434 -26.73 18.22 -17.57
CA LYS A 434 -27.60 19.07 -18.40
C LYS A 434 -26.78 20.29 -18.84
N ALA A 435 -26.67 20.47 -20.15
CA ALA A 435 -25.84 21.50 -20.78
C ALA A 435 -26.25 22.90 -20.36
#